data_AF-A0A3M3W0M7-F1
#
_entry.id   AF-A0A3M3W0M7-F1
#
_cell.length_a   1.000
_cell.length_b   1.000
_cell.length_c   1.000
_cell.angle_alpha   90.00
_cell.angle_beta   90.00
_cell.angle_gamma   90.00
#
_symmetry.space_group_name_H-M   'P 1'
#
loop_
_entity.id
_entity.type
_entity.pdbx_description
1 polymer ?
#
loop_
_entity_poly.entity_id
_entity_poly.type
_entity_poly.pdbx_seq_one_letter_code
_entity_poly.pdbx_strand_id
1 'polypeptide(L)'
;TFTCGFGVALLAGLAAGVGGSLLTAAGEAIGSMFSSPSGTILTASPNVYINNRKAAHVEKSIGACEKHPGPIRIAEGSTNVFINSVAAARKGDKLTCGATISSGSNNVFIGGGRYRYLPVDDEIPGWLRTTVDVLMAVAGAAGGIAQLIKAGTQAGMKAVLPCAMKFTAGFVAGEVGSRYVVEPVMRSAIGGLSGNPVDTTTGRKLIPDEIDFSLPGLMPIEWSRFYASNLDVDSVLGKGWVLPWEQSLRK
;
A
#
# COMPACT_ATOMS: atom_id res chain seq x y z
N THR A 1 -29.20 18.11 25.68
CA THR A 1 -28.18 17.99 26.75
C THR A 1 -26.83 17.76 26.09
N PHE A 2 -26.14 18.82 25.70
CA PHE A 2 -24.90 18.81 24.89
C PHE A 2 -23.64 19.02 25.77
N THR A 3 -23.55 18.35 26.93
CA THR A 3 -22.44 18.56 27.88
C THR A 3 -21.51 17.35 28.03
N CYS A 4 -21.56 16.38 27.11
CA CYS A 4 -20.60 15.29 27.09
C CYS A 4 -19.33 15.77 26.39
N GLY A 5 -18.48 16.46 27.16
CA GLY A 5 -17.32 17.20 26.68
C GLY A 5 -16.32 16.35 25.91
N PHE A 6 -15.56 17.00 25.03
CA PHE A 6 -14.55 16.43 24.14
C PHE A 6 -13.57 15.46 24.84
N GLY A 7 -13.25 15.70 26.11
CA GLY A 7 -12.39 14.83 26.91
C GLY A 7 -12.96 13.44 27.19
N VAL A 8 -14.29 13.30 27.31
CA VAL A 8 -14.97 12.00 27.45
C VAL A 8 -14.92 11.24 26.14
N ALA A 9 -15.14 11.94 25.01
CA ALA A 9 -15.04 11.34 23.68
C ALA A 9 -13.62 10.84 23.39
N LEU A 10 -12.60 11.60 23.79
CA LEU A 10 -11.19 11.23 23.61
C LEU A 10 -10.79 10.04 24.48
N LEU A 11 -11.16 10.02 25.76
CA LEU A 11 -10.89 8.87 26.66
C LEU A 11 -11.67 7.62 26.24
N ALA A 12 -12.91 7.79 25.79
CA ALA A 12 -13.73 6.69 25.32
C ALA A 12 -13.24 6.13 23.97
N GLY A 13 -12.75 6.98 23.07
CA GLY A 13 -12.10 6.57 21.82
C GLY A 13 -10.78 5.85 22.03
N LEU A 14 -9.93 6.33 22.95
CA LEU A 14 -8.68 5.65 23.35
C LEU A 14 -8.95 4.32 24.05
N ALA A 15 -9.95 4.26 24.94
CA ALA A 15 -10.33 3.04 25.64
C ALA A 15 -11.03 2.03 24.72
N ALA A 16 -11.77 2.48 23.69
CA ALA A 16 -12.38 1.60 22.69
C ALA A 16 -11.35 0.88 21.79
N GLY A 17 -10.06 1.21 21.92
CA GLY A 17 -8.97 0.33 21.52
C GLY A 17 -9.08 -0.16 20.08
N VAL A 18 -9.13 0.77 19.13
CA VAL A 18 -9.00 0.42 17.70
C VAL A 18 -7.52 0.17 17.39
N GLY A 19 -6.99 -0.93 17.93
CA GLY A 19 -5.63 -1.42 17.68
C GLY A 19 -5.60 -2.74 16.91
N GLY A 20 -6.75 -3.42 16.75
CA GLY A 20 -6.82 -4.76 16.18
C GLY A 20 -6.15 -4.89 14.82
N SER A 21 -6.36 -3.91 13.95
CA SER A 21 -5.74 -3.90 12.62
C SER A 21 -4.26 -3.59 12.60
N LEU A 22 -3.78 -2.79 13.55
CA LEU A 22 -2.36 -2.52 13.67
C LEU A 22 -1.65 -3.80 14.11
N LEU A 23 -2.29 -4.58 14.98
CA LEU A 23 -1.80 -5.87 15.44
C LEU A 23 -1.84 -6.93 14.34
N THR A 24 -2.90 -7.04 13.53
CA THR A 24 -2.92 -7.96 12.38
C THR A 24 -1.96 -7.52 11.28
N ALA A 25 -1.89 -6.22 10.96
CA ALA A 25 -0.89 -5.73 9.99
C ALA A 25 0.54 -5.95 10.49
N ALA A 26 0.82 -5.74 11.78
CA ALA A 26 2.11 -6.05 12.38
C ALA A 26 2.38 -7.56 12.39
N GLY A 27 1.38 -8.39 12.70
CA GLY A 27 1.49 -9.85 12.66
C GLY A 27 1.76 -10.38 11.25
N GLU A 28 1.10 -9.84 10.23
CA GLU A 28 1.37 -10.14 8.83
C GLU A 28 2.75 -9.65 8.40
N ALA A 29 3.15 -8.45 8.81
CA ALA A 29 4.48 -7.92 8.51
C ALA A 29 5.57 -8.80 9.13
N ILE A 30 5.46 -9.12 10.42
CA ILE A 30 6.38 -10.01 11.14
C ILE A 30 6.36 -11.40 10.49
N GLY A 31 5.19 -11.95 10.19
CA GLY A 31 5.05 -13.25 9.52
C GLY A 31 5.71 -13.27 8.15
N SER A 32 5.55 -12.20 7.37
CA SER A 32 6.16 -12.07 6.03
C SER A 32 7.69 -11.95 6.06
N MET A 33 8.27 -11.53 7.19
CA MET A 33 9.73 -11.52 7.37
C MET A 33 10.30 -12.94 7.49
N PHE A 34 9.49 -13.92 7.89
CA PHE A 34 9.88 -15.33 7.96
C PHE A 34 9.50 -16.04 6.66
N SER A 35 10.30 -15.83 5.61
CA SER A 35 10.16 -16.57 4.35
C SER A 35 11.37 -17.47 4.10
N SER A 36 11.12 -18.69 3.61
CA SER A 36 12.16 -19.61 3.17
C SER A 36 12.15 -19.72 1.65
N PRO A 37 13.34 -19.74 0.98
CA PRO A 37 13.43 -19.99 -0.45
C PRO A 37 12.67 -21.27 -0.79
N SER A 38 11.66 -21.15 -1.64
CA SER A 38 10.72 -22.24 -1.94
C SER A 38 10.88 -22.80 -3.35
N GLY A 39 11.92 -22.38 -4.10
CA GLY A 39 12.26 -22.88 -5.43
C GLY A 39 12.92 -21.85 -6.35
N THR A 40 12.99 -22.14 -7.66
CA THR A 40 13.65 -21.31 -8.68
C THR A 40 12.81 -21.14 -9.94
N ILE A 41 13.08 -20.09 -10.72
CA ILE A 41 12.42 -19.86 -12.02
C ILE A 41 13.08 -20.77 -13.07
N LEU A 42 12.30 -21.72 -13.61
CA LEU A 42 12.77 -22.70 -14.60
C LEU A 42 12.71 -22.15 -16.02
N THR A 43 11.62 -21.48 -16.35
CA THR A 43 11.35 -20.99 -17.72
C THR A 43 11.23 -19.48 -17.72
N ALA A 44 11.90 -18.85 -18.66
CA ALA A 44 11.99 -17.40 -18.83
C ALA A 44 12.20 -17.07 -20.32
N SER A 45 12.36 -15.78 -20.62
CA SER A 45 12.50 -15.29 -22.00
C SER A 45 13.53 -16.07 -22.82
N PRO A 46 13.24 -16.43 -24.08
CA PRO A 46 14.16 -17.18 -24.94
C PRO A 46 15.30 -16.33 -25.51
N ASN A 47 15.13 -15.01 -25.59
CA ASN A 47 16.00 -14.09 -26.34
C ASN A 47 16.43 -12.84 -25.55
N VAL A 48 15.79 -12.54 -24.41
CA VAL A 48 16.15 -11.41 -23.56
C VAL A 48 16.87 -11.91 -22.33
N TYR A 49 18.07 -11.39 -22.11
CA TYR A 49 18.96 -11.80 -21.02
C TYR A 49 19.34 -10.59 -20.16
N ILE A 50 19.38 -10.79 -18.85
CA ILE A 50 19.87 -9.83 -17.85
C ILE A 50 21.04 -10.50 -17.13
N ASN A 51 22.25 -9.93 -17.23
CA ASN A 51 23.48 -10.53 -16.71
C ASN A 51 23.65 -12.01 -17.10
N ASN A 52 23.51 -12.32 -18.39
CA ASN A 52 23.62 -13.67 -18.95
C ASN A 52 22.58 -14.68 -18.42
N ARG A 53 21.51 -14.23 -17.76
CA ARG A 53 20.38 -15.06 -17.34
C ARG A 53 19.11 -14.65 -18.07
N LYS A 54 18.28 -15.62 -18.45
CA LYS A 54 17.01 -15.36 -19.14
C LYS A 54 16.11 -14.46 -18.28
N ALA A 55 15.59 -13.40 -18.87
CA ALA A 55 14.76 -12.44 -18.15
C ALA A 55 13.36 -13.02 -17.88
N ALA A 56 12.92 -12.94 -16.63
CA ALA A 56 11.62 -13.46 -16.20
C ALA A 56 10.49 -12.49 -16.60
N HIS A 57 9.36 -13.04 -17.04
CA HIS A 57 8.18 -12.27 -17.43
C HIS A 57 6.91 -12.97 -16.95
N VAL A 58 5.87 -12.18 -16.73
CA VAL A 58 4.55 -12.67 -16.31
C VAL A 58 4.02 -13.72 -17.29
N GLU A 59 3.16 -14.62 -16.79
CA GLU A 59 2.40 -15.60 -17.57
C GLU A 59 3.24 -16.71 -18.25
N LYS A 60 4.24 -16.37 -19.06
CA LYS A 60 5.03 -17.35 -19.82
C LYS A 60 6.21 -17.92 -19.03
N SER A 61 6.58 -17.31 -17.90
CA SER A 61 7.61 -17.86 -17.00
C SER A 61 7.02 -18.83 -16.00
N ILE A 62 7.71 -19.95 -15.79
CA ILE A 62 7.33 -21.01 -14.88
C ILE A 62 8.37 -21.10 -13.77
N GLY A 63 7.92 -21.07 -12.52
CA GLY A 63 8.69 -21.36 -11.33
C GLY A 63 8.47 -22.79 -10.86
N ALA A 64 9.53 -23.45 -10.42
CA ALA A 64 9.41 -24.60 -9.54
C ALA A 64 9.13 -24.09 -8.12
N CYS A 65 8.15 -24.68 -7.45
CA CYS A 65 8.02 -24.51 -6.01
C CYS A 65 7.80 -25.86 -5.35
N GLU A 66 8.53 -26.08 -4.25
CA GLU A 66 8.61 -27.37 -3.56
C GLU A 66 7.38 -27.63 -2.69
N LYS A 67 6.66 -26.57 -2.31
CA LYS A 67 5.53 -26.62 -1.37
C LYS A 67 4.18 -26.88 -2.03
N HIS A 68 4.05 -26.60 -3.33
CA HIS A 68 2.77 -26.67 -4.04
C HIS A 68 2.92 -27.39 -5.38
N PRO A 69 2.01 -28.31 -5.73
CA PRO A 69 2.04 -29.01 -7.00
C PRO A 69 1.55 -28.12 -8.16
N GLY A 70 2.12 -28.32 -9.35
CA GLY A 70 1.63 -27.74 -10.60
C GLY A 70 2.57 -26.71 -11.25
N PRO A 71 2.26 -26.30 -12.49
CA PRO A 71 3.02 -25.25 -13.16
C PRO A 71 2.71 -23.90 -12.51
N ILE A 72 3.62 -23.43 -11.68
CA ILE A 72 3.47 -22.17 -10.98
C ILE A 72 3.99 -21.07 -11.88
N ARG A 73 3.14 -20.10 -12.20
CA ARG A 73 3.45 -19.05 -13.16
C ARG A 73 3.72 -17.76 -12.41
N ILE A 74 4.45 -16.85 -13.03
CA ILE A 74 4.58 -15.50 -12.48
C ILE A 74 3.26 -14.76 -12.72
N ALA A 75 2.67 -14.23 -11.65
CA ALA A 75 1.34 -13.63 -11.68
C ALA A 75 1.37 -12.10 -11.67
N GLU A 76 2.41 -11.51 -11.09
CA GLU A 76 2.58 -10.06 -10.99
C GLU A 76 3.80 -9.57 -11.77
N GLY A 77 3.73 -8.35 -12.30
CA GLY A 77 4.83 -7.74 -13.03
C GLY A 77 4.68 -6.24 -13.20
N SER A 78 5.60 -5.65 -13.98
CA SER A 78 5.59 -4.22 -14.33
C SER A 78 4.37 -3.84 -15.18
N THR A 79 3.85 -2.64 -14.97
CA THR A 79 2.80 -2.04 -15.82
C THR A 79 3.33 -1.37 -17.08
N ASN A 80 4.61 -0.99 -17.10
CA ASN A 80 5.18 -0.13 -18.15
C ASN A 80 6.34 -0.80 -18.90
N VAL A 81 6.93 -1.87 -18.35
CA VAL A 81 8.07 -2.57 -18.96
C VAL A 81 7.65 -3.98 -19.36
N PHE A 82 7.86 -4.30 -20.64
CA PHE A 82 7.47 -5.56 -21.24
C PHE A 82 8.69 -6.27 -21.86
N ILE A 83 8.77 -7.58 -21.69
CA ILE A 83 9.75 -8.47 -22.29
C ILE A 83 9.00 -9.44 -23.20
N ASN A 84 9.27 -9.40 -24.51
CA ASN A 84 8.52 -10.15 -25.53
C ASN A 84 7.00 -9.96 -25.43
N SER A 85 6.58 -8.70 -25.30
CA SER A 85 5.17 -8.29 -25.22
C SER A 85 4.42 -8.80 -24.00
N VAL A 86 5.13 -9.25 -22.96
CA VAL A 86 4.54 -9.63 -21.67
C VAL A 86 5.23 -8.88 -20.55
N ALA A 87 4.50 -8.54 -19.48
CA ALA A 87 5.03 -7.72 -18.40
C ALA A 87 6.30 -8.32 -17.78
N ALA A 88 7.30 -7.48 -17.54
CA ALA A 88 8.55 -7.90 -16.92
C ALA A 88 8.35 -8.20 -15.42
N ALA A 89 8.90 -9.32 -14.96
CA ALA A 89 8.86 -9.72 -13.56
C ALA A 89 10.08 -9.17 -12.80
N ARG A 90 9.89 -8.83 -11.52
CA ARG A 90 10.90 -8.18 -10.68
C ARG A 90 10.99 -8.84 -9.31
N LYS A 91 12.05 -8.49 -8.58
CA LYS A 91 12.15 -8.80 -7.15
C LYS A 91 10.93 -8.21 -6.43
N GLY A 92 10.26 -9.03 -5.64
CA GLY A 92 9.05 -8.67 -4.89
C GLY A 92 7.73 -8.93 -5.61
N ASP A 93 7.74 -9.37 -6.88
CA ASP A 93 6.51 -9.76 -7.57
C ASP A 93 6.09 -11.19 -7.18
N LYS A 94 4.78 -11.45 -7.11
CA LYS A 94 4.23 -12.76 -6.72
C LYS A 94 4.05 -13.74 -7.88
N LEU A 95 4.14 -15.02 -7.55
CA LEU A 95 3.74 -16.15 -8.39
C LEU A 95 2.30 -16.57 -8.06
N THR A 96 1.70 -17.41 -8.89
CA THR A 96 0.33 -17.91 -8.72
C THR A 96 0.11 -18.65 -7.40
N CYS A 97 1.14 -19.25 -6.80
CA CYS A 97 1.06 -19.94 -5.51
C CYS A 97 1.29 -19.03 -4.28
N GLY A 98 1.29 -17.70 -4.43
CA GLY A 98 1.50 -16.75 -3.33
C GLY A 98 2.97 -16.41 -3.06
N ALA A 99 3.91 -17.25 -3.50
CA ALA A 99 5.35 -17.07 -3.32
C ALA A 99 5.85 -15.77 -3.98
N THR A 100 6.83 -15.12 -3.35
CA THR A 100 7.41 -13.85 -3.82
C THR A 100 8.81 -14.07 -4.38
N ILE A 101 9.15 -13.41 -5.49
CA ILE A 101 10.50 -13.44 -6.08
C ILE A 101 11.48 -12.72 -5.14
N SER A 102 12.36 -13.48 -4.48
CA SER A 102 13.28 -12.94 -3.46
C SER A 102 14.61 -12.43 -4.02
N SER A 103 15.02 -12.89 -5.20
CA SER A 103 16.31 -12.57 -5.82
C SER A 103 16.14 -11.93 -7.19
N GLY A 104 17.08 -11.04 -7.56
CA GLY A 104 17.06 -10.29 -8.81
C GLY A 104 18.46 -9.82 -9.20
N SER A 105 18.55 -9.03 -10.26
CA SER A 105 19.80 -8.42 -10.71
C SER A 105 20.24 -7.29 -9.77
N ASN A 106 21.56 -7.13 -9.56
CA ASN A 106 22.12 -6.08 -8.71
C ASN A 106 22.36 -4.74 -9.43
N ASN A 107 22.30 -4.72 -10.75
CA ASN A 107 22.64 -3.56 -11.59
C ASN A 107 21.59 -3.26 -12.67
N VAL A 108 20.54 -4.08 -12.79
CA VAL A 108 19.44 -3.85 -13.73
C VAL A 108 18.15 -3.76 -12.93
N PHE A 109 17.56 -2.58 -12.93
CA PHE A 109 16.34 -2.26 -12.22
C PHE A 109 15.23 -2.00 -13.22
N ILE A 110 14.08 -2.65 -13.02
CA ILE A 110 12.92 -2.52 -13.90
C ILE A 110 11.87 -1.68 -13.17
N GLY A 111 11.57 -0.51 -13.73
CA GLY A 111 10.60 0.43 -13.18
C GLY A 111 9.14 0.04 -13.45
N GLY A 112 8.24 0.98 -13.16
CA GLY A 112 6.79 0.84 -13.36
C GLY A 112 6.03 0.36 -12.12
N GLY A 113 4.71 0.52 -12.15
CA GLY A 113 3.80 0.00 -11.13
C GLY A 113 3.80 -1.54 -11.10
N ARG A 114 3.21 -2.12 -10.05
CA ARG A 114 2.97 -3.57 -9.95
C ARG A 114 1.52 -3.84 -10.30
N TYR A 115 1.28 -4.77 -11.22
CA TYR A 115 -0.06 -5.23 -11.56
C TYR A 115 -0.16 -6.75 -11.52
N ARG A 116 -1.31 -7.26 -11.07
CA ARG A 116 -1.62 -8.68 -10.96
C ARG A 116 -2.38 -9.13 -12.21
N TYR A 117 -1.68 -9.85 -13.09
CA TYR A 117 -2.20 -10.35 -14.37
C TYR A 117 -2.82 -11.75 -14.24
N LEU A 118 -2.35 -12.56 -13.29
CA LEU A 118 -2.95 -13.86 -12.97
C LEU A 118 -3.44 -13.87 -11.51
N PRO A 119 -4.49 -14.67 -11.19
CA PRO A 119 -4.89 -14.86 -9.81
C PRO A 119 -3.73 -15.47 -9.00
N VAL A 120 -3.58 -14.98 -7.77
CA VAL A 120 -2.60 -15.47 -6.82
C VAL A 120 -3.36 -16.10 -5.67
N ASP A 121 -3.05 -17.36 -5.40
CA ASP A 121 -3.50 -18.06 -4.22
C ASP A 121 -2.62 -17.61 -3.05
N ASP A 122 -3.07 -16.57 -2.34
CA ASP A 122 -2.38 -16.07 -1.15
C ASP A 122 -2.44 -17.13 -0.03
N GLU A 123 -1.34 -17.30 0.72
CA GLU A 123 -1.16 -18.35 1.73
C GLU A 123 -2.23 -18.31 2.84
N ILE A 124 -2.82 -17.14 3.07
CA ILE A 124 -3.95 -16.94 3.96
C ILE A 124 -5.17 -16.58 3.09
N PRO A 125 -6.21 -17.43 3.05
CA PRO A 125 -7.39 -17.14 2.26
C PRO A 125 -8.07 -15.87 2.78
N GLY A 126 -8.59 -15.04 1.87
CA GLY A 126 -9.13 -13.72 2.21
C GLY A 126 -10.21 -13.76 3.30
N TRP A 127 -11.07 -14.78 3.31
CA TRP A 127 -12.10 -14.94 4.33
C TRP A 127 -11.52 -15.08 5.74
N LEU A 128 -10.37 -15.76 5.90
CA LEU A 128 -9.75 -15.98 7.19
C LEU A 128 -9.11 -14.69 7.71
N ARG A 129 -8.45 -13.91 6.83
CA ARG A 129 -7.95 -12.57 7.18
C ARG A 129 -9.07 -11.68 7.67
N THR A 130 -10.15 -11.58 6.90
CA THR A 130 -11.31 -10.76 7.28
C THR A 130 -11.95 -11.24 8.57
N THR A 131 -12.05 -12.56 8.78
CA THR A 131 -12.63 -13.11 10.02
C THR A 131 -11.77 -12.77 11.24
N VAL A 132 -10.45 -12.94 11.15
CA VAL A 132 -9.53 -12.61 12.25
C VAL A 132 -9.53 -11.10 12.52
N ASP A 133 -9.51 -10.26 11.48
CA ASP A 133 -9.58 -8.81 11.64
C ASP A 133 -10.88 -8.36 12.32
N VAL A 134 -12.03 -8.93 11.92
CA VAL A 134 -13.33 -8.65 12.54
C VAL A 134 -13.36 -9.15 13.98
N LEU A 135 -12.88 -10.37 14.25
CA LEU A 135 -12.82 -10.91 15.60
C LEU A 135 -11.95 -10.05 16.51
N MET A 136 -10.78 -9.61 16.04
CA MET A 136 -9.88 -8.74 16.80
C MET A 136 -10.47 -7.35 17.02
N ALA A 137 -11.21 -6.80 16.04
CA ALA A 137 -11.95 -5.55 16.20
C ALA A 137 -13.07 -5.69 17.24
N VAL A 138 -13.85 -6.78 17.20
CA VAL A 138 -14.91 -7.07 18.16
C VAL A 138 -14.34 -7.31 19.56
N ALA A 139 -13.25 -8.08 19.67
CA ALA A 139 -12.57 -8.34 20.93
C ALA A 139 -11.95 -7.06 21.52
N GLY A 140 -11.33 -6.22 20.70
CA GLY A 140 -10.81 -4.91 21.11
C GLY A 140 -11.92 -3.98 21.60
N ALA A 141 -13.04 -3.91 20.88
CA ALA A 141 -14.21 -3.13 21.29
C ALA A 141 -14.83 -3.67 22.59
N ALA A 142 -14.98 -4.99 22.73
CA ALA A 142 -15.53 -5.63 23.93
C ALA A 142 -14.61 -5.43 25.15
N GLY A 143 -13.29 -5.56 24.97
CA GLY A 143 -12.29 -5.28 26.00
C GLY A 143 -12.32 -3.81 26.42
N GLY A 144 -12.37 -2.89 25.46
CA GLY A 144 -12.48 -1.45 25.69
C GLY A 144 -13.75 -1.05 26.42
N ILE A 145 -14.89 -1.63 26.04
CA ILE A 145 -16.19 -1.44 26.73
C ILE A 145 -16.13 -2.01 28.16
N ALA A 146 -15.53 -3.18 28.37
CA ALA A 146 -15.36 -3.74 29.71
C ALA A 146 -14.47 -2.86 30.60
N GLN A 147 -13.42 -2.26 30.03
CA GLN A 147 -12.56 -1.30 30.72
C GLN A 147 -13.29 0.00 31.05
N LEU A 148 -14.14 0.49 30.14
CA LEU A 148 -14.99 1.65 30.36
C LEU A 148 -16.06 1.40 31.43
N ILE A 149 -16.65 0.21 31.47
CA ILE A 149 -17.60 -0.19 32.52
C ILE A 149 -16.87 -0.28 33.86
N LYS A 150 -15.70 -0.94 33.93
CA LYS A 150 -14.90 -1.01 35.16
C LYS A 150 -14.48 0.37 35.66
N ALA A 151 -13.96 1.23 34.77
CA ALA A 151 -13.62 2.61 35.11
C ALA A 151 -14.86 3.44 35.50
N GLY A 152 -16.02 3.18 34.89
CA GLY A 152 -17.30 3.82 35.18
C GLY A 152 -17.92 3.47 36.54
N THR A 153 -17.44 2.42 37.22
CA THR A 153 -17.89 2.07 38.57
C THR A 153 -17.28 2.94 39.67
N GLN A 154 -16.23 3.71 39.36
CA GLN A 154 -15.61 4.68 40.27
C GLN A 154 -16.58 5.86 40.49
N ALA A 155 -16.70 6.30 41.75
CA ALA A 155 -17.67 7.33 42.18
C ALA A 155 -17.38 8.69 41.52
N GLY A 156 -18.04 8.94 40.39
CA GLY A 156 -17.91 10.18 39.60
C GLY A 156 -18.24 10.00 38.12
N MET A 157 -18.06 8.79 37.56
CA MET A 157 -18.23 8.52 36.12
C MET A 157 -19.60 7.93 35.73
N LYS A 158 -20.48 7.60 36.71
CA LYS A 158 -21.82 7.04 36.43
C LYS A 158 -22.73 7.95 35.60
N ALA A 159 -22.62 9.28 35.76
CA ALA A 159 -23.38 10.24 34.97
C ALA A 159 -22.88 10.36 33.50
N VAL A 160 -21.63 9.97 33.26
CA VAL A 160 -20.96 10.09 31.97
C VAL A 160 -21.03 8.79 31.16
N LEU A 161 -21.18 7.65 31.84
CA LEU A 161 -21.30 6.32 31.25
C LEU A 161 -22.33 6.20 30.11
N PRO A 162 -23.59 6.67 30.22
CA PRO A 162 -24.56 6.56 29.13
C PRO A 162 -24.18 7.40 27.89
N CYS A 163 -23.44 8.50 28.08
CA CYS A 163 -22.88 9.27 26.99
C CYS A 163 -21.70 8.55 26.34
N ALA A 164 -20.73 8.10 27.14
CA ALA A 164 -19.56 7.39 26.65
C ALA A 164 -19.95 6.15 25.83
N MET A 165 -20.94 5.38 26.28
CA MET A 165 -21.46 4.20 25.57
C MET A 165 -22.11 4.54 24.22
N LYS A 166 -22.86 5.65 24.13
CA LYS A 166 -23.44 6.09 22.84
C LYS A 166 -22.37 6.55 21.87
N PHE A 167 -21.37 7.28 22.36
CA PHE A 167 -20.24 7.73 21.54
C PHE A 167 -19.36 6.56 21.09
N THR A 168 -19.02 5.60 21.96
CA THR A 168 -18.26 4.42 21.54
C THR A 168 -19.04 3.55 20.57
N ALA A 169 -20.34 3.34 20.77
CA ALA A 169 -21.16 2.59 19.83
C ALA A 169 -21.18 3.25 18.44
N GLY A 170 -21.37 4.58 18.39
CA GLY A 170 -21.34 5.33 17.13
C GLY A 170 -19.95 5.35 16.47
N PHE A 171 -18.90 5.48 17.27
CA PHE A 171 -17.51 5.48 16.79
C PHE A 171 -17.10 4.12 16.25
N VAL A 172 -17.37 3.02 16.97
CA VAL A 172 -17.08 1.66 16.51
C VAL A 172 -17.88 1.30 15.28
N ALA A 173 -19.17 1.66 15.23
CA ALA A 173 -20.00 1.46 14.04
C ALA A 173 -19.48 2.26 12.83
N GLY A 174 -19.05 3.50 13.06
CA GLY A 174 -18.43 4.36 12.06
C GLY A 174 -17.09 3.80 11.56
N GLU A 175 -16.22 3.35 12.45
CA GLU A 175 -14.91 2.76 12.13
C GLU A 175 -15.08 1.46 11.34
N VAL A 176 -15.89 0.51 11.83
CA VAL A 176 -16.16 -0.77 11.16
C VAL A 176 -16.85 -0.53 9.81
N GLY A 177 -17.84 0.36 9.76
CA GLY A 177 -18.51 0.75 8.51
C GLY A 177 -17.53 1.39 7.53
N SER A 178 -16.70 2.33 8.01
CA SER A 178 -15.69 2.97 7.18
C SER A 178 -14.67 1.99 6.63
N ARG A 179 -14.30 0.96 7.40
CA ARG A 179 -13.22 0.04 7.05
C ARG A 179 -13.64 -1.12 6.14
N TYR A 180 -14.81 -1.69 6.39
CA TYR A 180 -15.26 -2.89 5.66
C TYR A 180 -16.28 -2.57 4.57
N VAL A 181 -16.90 -1.38 4.60
CA VAL A 181 -17.87 -0.96 3.58
C VAL A 181 -17.31 0.19 2.75
N VAL A 182 -16.80 1.24 3.40
CA VAL A 182 -16.32 2.43 2.68
C VAL A 182 -14.92 2.22 2.12
N GLU A 183 -13.96 1.66 2.86
CA GLU A 183 -12.56 1.54 2.45
C GLU A 183 -12.33 0.66 1.20
N PRO A 184 -13.01 -0.48 0.99
CA PRO A 184 -12.84 -1.27 -0.23
C PRO A 184 -13.36 -0.54 -1.47
N VAL A 185 -14.48 0.17 -1.32
CA VAL A 185 -15.09 1.04 -2.35
C VAL A 185 -14.22 2.26 -2.60
N MET A 186 -13.66 2.83 -1.53
CA MET A 186 -12.79 3.98 -1.58
C MET A 186 -11.41 3.61 -2.11
N ARG A 187 -10.88 2.39 -1.93
CA ARG A 187 -9.64 1.95 -2.59
C ARG A 187 -9.83 1.72 -4.09
N SER A 188 -11.02 1.30 -4.50
CA SER A 188 -11.37 1.22 -5.92
C SER A 188 -11.69 2.59 -6.54
N ALA A 189 -12.14 3.57 -5.76
CA ALA A 189 -12.36 4.95 -6.19
C ALA A 189 -11.12 5.87 -6.09
N ILE A 190 -10.35 5.78 -4.99
CA ILE A 190 -9.03 6.42 -4.75
C ILE A 190 -7.90 5.69 -5.49
N GLY A 191 -8.19 4.55 -6.13
CA GLY A 191 -7.34 4.04 -7.22
C GLY A 191 -7.03 5.09 -8.30
N GLY A 192 -7.76 6.22 -8.33
CA GLY A 192 -7.45 7.44 -9.07
C GLY A 192 -6.19 8.22 -8.67
N LEU A 193 -5.52 7.90 -7.55
CA LEU A 193 -4.12 8.33 -7.34
C LEU A 193 -3.12 7.50 -8.16
N SER A 194 -3.58 6.51 -8.94
CA SER A 194 -2.90 6.02 -10.15
C SER A 194 -3.17 6.96 -11.32
N GLY A 195 -2.84 8.23 -11.09
CA GLY A 195 -2.99 9.34 -12.01
C GLY A 195 -1.62 9.88 -12.42
N ASN A 196 -0.60 9.04 -12.52
CA ASN A 196 0.61 9.45 -13.24
C ASN A 196 0.43 9.06 -14.72
N PRO A 197 0.15 10.02 -15.62
CA PRO A 197 0.42 11.45 -15.48
C PRO A 197 -0.81 12.37 -15.36
N VAL A 198 -2.04 11.91 -15.06
CA VAL A 198 -3.23 12.76 -14.90
C VAL A 198 -3.81 12.75 -13.48
N ASP A 199 -3.80 13.89 -12.79
CA ASP A 199 -4.48 14.10 -11.50
C ASP A 199 -6.00 13.99 -11.69
N THR A 200 -6.63 12.96 -11.13
CA THR A 200 -8.06 12.69 -11.31
C THR A 200 -8.97 13.71 -10.65
N THR A 201 -8.47 14.48 -9.67
CA THR A 201 -9.28 15.50 -8.97
C THR A 201 -9.40 16.76 -9.80
N THR A 202 -8.32 17.11 -10.50
CA THR A 202 -8.22 18.38 -11.25
C THR A 202 -8.23 18.19 -12.76
N GLY A 203 -8.08 16.96 -13.25
CA GLY A 203 -7.93 16.62 -14.66
C GLY A 203 -6.61 17.08 -15.29
N ARG A 204 -5.70 17.68 -14.52
CA ARG A 204 -4.46 18.24 -15.04
C ARG A 204 -3.42 17.14 -15.24
N LYS A 205 -2.61 17.28 -16.29
CA LYS A 205 -1.43 16.43 -16.49
C LYS A 205 -0.32 16.88 -15.54
N LEU A 206 0.14 15.97 -14.67
CA LEU A 206 1.25 16.13 -13.74
C LEU A 206 2.30 15.07 -14.01
N ILE A 207 3.56 15.49 -14.08
CA ILE A 207 4.71 14.59 -14.00
C ILE A 207 5.47 15.00 -12.74
N PRO A 208 5.32 14.24 -11.64
CA PRO A 208 5.95 14.57 -10.36
C PRO A 208 7.46 14.34 -10.43
N ASP A 209 8.18 15.02 -9.53
CA ASP A 209 9.65 15.12 -9.45
C ASP A 209 10.40 13.87 -9.92
N GLU A 210 10.71 13.84 -11.21
CA GLU A 210 11.54 12.82 -11.81
C GLU A 210 12.99 13.25 -11.61
N ILE A 211 13.72 12.53 -10.76
CA ILE A 211 15.14 12.79 -10.50
C ILE A 211 15.92 12.29 -11.71
N ASP A 212 16.54 13.20 -12.44
CA ASP A 212 17.38 12.86 -13.59
C ASP A 212 18.75 12.38 -13.12
N PHE A 213 19.34 13.09 -12.15
CA PHE A 213 20.58 12.68 -11.51
C PHE A 213 20.72 13.27 -10.10
N SER A 214 21.46 12.56 -9.26
CA SER A 214 21.88 13.02 -7.94
C SER A 214 23.41 12.97 -7.85
N LEU A 215 24.01 14.07 -7.40
CA LEU A 215 25.44 14.17 -7.14
C LEU A 215 25.68 14.10 -5.62
N PRO A 216 26.17 12.97 -5.09
CA PRO A 216 26.46 12.86 -3.67
C PRO A 216 27.70 13.70 -3.31
N GLY A 217 27.58 14.53 -2.28
CA GLY A 217 28.64 15.39 -1.77
C GLY A 217 28.29 15.99 -0.42
N LEU A 218 29.20 16.80 0.17
CA LEU A 218 28.93 17.53 1.42
C LEU A 218 27.71 18.46 1.30
N MET A 219 27.42 18.91 0.07
CA MET A 219 26.16 19.51 -0.32
C MET A 219 25.60 18.66 -1.47
N PRO A 220 24.65 17.75 -1.21
CA PRO A 220 24.07 16.92 -2.26
C PRO A 220 23.27 17.79 -3.22
N ILE A 221 23.54 17.62 -4.52
CA ILE A 221 22.79 18.29 -5.58
C ILE A 221 21.88 17.26 -6.23
N GLU A 222 20.58 17.45 -6.07
CA GLU A 222 19.57 16.67 -6.77
C GLU A 222 19.01 17.53 -7.91
N TRP A 223 19.05 16.99 -9.12
CA TRP A 223 18.41 17.60 -10.27
C TRP A 223 17.12 16.85 -10.58
N SER A 224 15.99 17.51 -10.33
CA SER A 224 14.66 17.00 -10.64
C SER A 224 13.93 17.93 -11.59
N ARG A 225 13.05 17.36 -12.41
CA ARG A 225 12.13 18.10 -13.27
C ARG A 225 10.70 17.92 -12.78
N PHE A 226 9.99 19.02 -12.62
CA PHE A 226 8.57 19.04 -12.32
C PHE A 226 7.80 19.57 -13.53
N TYR A 227 6.72 18.89 -13.93
CA TYR A 227 5.82 19.40 -14.96
C TYR A 227 4.37 19.41 -14.51
N ALA A 228 3.70 20.52 -14.76
CA ALA A 228 2.26 20.64 -14.62
C ALA A 228 1.66 21.42 -15.80
N SER A 229 0.70 20.81 -16.49
CA SER A 229 0.02 21.42 -17.64
C SER A 229 -0.74 22.71 -17.33
N ASN A 230 -1.14 22.92 -16.07
CA ASN A 230 -1.85 24.12 -15.63
C ASN A 230 -0.90 25.23 -15.16
N LEU A 231 0.41 25.01 -15.22
CA LEU A 231 1.40 25.98 -14.77
C LEU A 231 1.78 26.90 -15.94
N ASP A 232 1.55 28.19 -15.76
CA ASP A 232 1.85 29.24 -16.74
C ASP A 232 3.22 29.90 -16.49
N VAL A 233 4.17 29.09 -16.03
CA VAL A 233 5.56 29.51 -15.85
C VAL A 233 6.33 29.10 -17.09
N ASP A 234 7.02 30.06 -17.70
CA ASP A 234 7.96 29.79 -18.77
C ASP A 234 9.33 29.56 -18.16
N SER A 235 9.81 28.32 -18.28
CA SER A 235 11.09 27.84 -17.76
C SER A 235 12.07 27.62 -18.92
N VAL A 236 13.35 27.38 -18.62
CA VAL A 236 14.34 26.92 -19.60
C VAL A 236 13.87 25.70 -20.42
N LEU A 237 13.03 24.84 -19.83
CA LEU A 237 12.47 23.66 -20.50
C LEU A 237 11.13 23.92 -21.21
N GLY A 238 10.70 25.18 -21.24
CA GLY A 238 9.44 25.64 -21.80
C GLY A 238 8.30 25.68 -20.79
N LYS A 239 7.13 26.12 -21.27
CA LYS A 239 5.93 26.34 -20.45
C LYS A 239 5.50 25.12 -19.66
N GLY A 240 5.28 25.32 -18.36
CA GLY A 240 4.75 24.33 -17.43
C GLY A 240 5.81 23.44 -16.78
N TRP A 241 7.07 23.60 -17.16
CA TRP A 241 8.20 22.98 -16.49
C TRP A 241 8.74 23.88 -15.38
N VAL A 242 9.24 23.27 -14.31
CA VAL A 242 9.94 23.96 -13.21
C VAL A 242 11.14 23.14 -12.79
N LEU A 243 12.24 23.84 -12.52
CA LEU A 243 13.47 23.28 -11.99
C LEU A 243 13.74 23.86 -10.58
N PRO A 244 14.23 23.06 -9.61
CA PRO A 244 14.52 23.54 -8.25
C PRO A 244 15.53 24.69 -8.19
N TRP A 245 16.44 24.75 -9.16
CA TRP A 245 17.57 25.68 -9.19
C TRP A 245 17.39 26.83 -10.18
N GLU A 246 16.21 26.98 -10.77
CA GLU A 246 15.95 28.03 -11.74
C GLU A 246 15.66 29.37 -11.06
N GLN A 247 16.37 30.40 -11.50
CA GLN A 247 16.14 31.78 -11.08
C GLN A 247 15.56 32.56 -12.26
N SER A 248 14.38 33.14 -12.09
CA SER A 248 13.81 34.09 -13.06
C SER A 248 13.75 35.48 -12.44
N LEU A 249 14.19 36.48 -13.19
CA LEU A 249 14.10 37.89 -12.79
C LEU A 249 12.90 38.49 -13.50
N ARG A 250 11.86 38.86 -12.75
CA ARG A 250 10.66 39.50 -13.29
C ARG A 250 10.73 40.99 -13.03
N LYS A 251 10.28 41.77 -14.01
CA LYS A 251 10.24 43.24 -13.97
C LYS A 251 9.02 43.74 -13.23
#